data_AF-A0A7C1CBT6-F1
#
_entry.id   AF-A0A7C1CBT6-F1
#
_cell.length_a   1.000
_cell.length_b   1.000
_cell.length_c   1.000
_cell.angle_alpha   90.00
_cell.angle_beta   90.00
_cell.angle_gamma   90.00
#
_symmetry.space_group_name_H-M   'P 1'
#
loop_
_entity.id
_entity.type
_entity.pdbx_description
1 polymer ?
#
loop_
_entity_poly.entity_id
_entity_poly.type
_entity_poly.pdbx_seq_one_letter_code
_entity_poly.pdbx_strand_id
1 'polypeptide(L)' 'MPDEEKRKCKNRGWKGAIIFSELYKFDPPLLIKETILGNLGIRGKYWHRYKLTKEQTEAILEAAEELCNIRKV' A
#
# COMPACT_ATOMS: atom_id res chain seq x y z
N MET A 1 11.15 15.96 -7.10
CA MET A 1 10.73 16.41 -5.75
C MET A 1 11.06 17.89 -5.61
N PRO A 2 10.07 18.75 -5.37
CA PRO A 2 10.26 20.18 -5.09
C PRO A 2 11.23 20.43 -3.92
N ASP A 3 11.91 21.57 -3.93
CA ASP A 3 12.96 21.85 -2.92
C ASP A 3 12.42 22.02 -1.50
N GLU A 4 11.16 22.45 -1.36
CA GLU A 4 10.48 22.52 -0.07
C GLU A 4 10.32 21.13 0.57
N GLU A 5 9.93 20.13 -0.22
CA GLU A 5 9.79 18.74 0.24
C GLU A 5 11.14 18.14 0.61
N LYS A 6 12.21 18.44 -0.15
CA LYS A 6 13.58 18.04 0.20
C LYS A 6 13.99 18.60 1.55
N ARG A 7 13.68 19.87 1.81
CA ARG A 7 13.97 20.52 3.10
C ARG A 7 13.16 19.87 4.23
N LYS A 8 11.88 19.56 4.01
CA LYS A 8 11.03 18.86 4.99
C LYS A 8 11.56 17.45 5.32
N CYS A 9 11.98 16.68 4.33
CA CYS A 9 12.59 15.36 4.54
C CYS A 9 13.83 15.46 5.42
N LYS A 10 14.77 16.36 5.09
CA LYS A 10 16.00 16.58 5.86
C LYS A 10 15.69 17.00 7.31
N ASN A 11 14.81 17.97 7.50
CA ASN A 11 14.44 18.47 8.83
C ASN A 11 13.77 17.40 9.71
N ARG A 12 13.09 16.41 9.10
CA ARG A 12 12.47 15.29 9.82
C ARG A 12 13.39 14.07 9.99
N GLY A 13 14.66 14.16 9.57
CA GLY A 13 15.60 13.04 9.61
C GLY A 13 15.24 11.89 8.67
N TRP A 14 14.40 12.14 7.66
CA TRP A 14 14.04 11.13 6.66
C TRP A 14 15.13 11.01 5.61
N LYS A 15 15.47 9.77 5.23
CA LYS A 15 16.55 9.48 4.27
C LYS A 15 16.17 9.80 2.82
N GLY A 16 14.88 9.91 2.52
CA GLY A 16 14.39 10.17 1.17
C GLY A 16 12.86 10.16 1.12
N ALA A 17 12.32 10.27 -0.08
CA ALA A 17 10.89 10.12 -0.36
C ALA A 17 10.68 8.99 -1.37
N ILE A 18 9.59 8.26 -1.20
CA ILE A 18 9.13 7.27 -2.17
C ILE A 18 8.19 7.99 -3.12
N ILE A 19 8.50 7.98 -4.41
CA ILE A 19 7.69 8.58 -5.45
C ILE A 19 7.11 7.44 -6.27
N PHE A 20 5.79 7.33 -6.30
CA PHE A 20 5.08 6.36 -7.14
C PHE A 20 4.81 7.00 -8.50
N SER A 21 5.19 6.31 -9.58
CA SER A 21 4.88 6.74 -10.95
C SER A 21 3.42 6.51 -11.31
N GLU A 22 2.82 5.47 -10.75
CA GLU A 22 1.43 5.10 -10.95
C GLU A 22 0.78 4.71 -9.63
N LEU A 23 -0.48 5.09 -9.47
CA LEU A 23 -1.31 4.71 -8.35
C LEU A 23 -2.66 4.24 -8.87
N TYR A 24 -3.15 3.13 -8.31
CA TYR A 24 -4.46 2.58 -8.62
C TYR A 24 -5.30 2.60 -7.36
N LYS A 25 -6.55 3.03 -7.49
CA LYS A 25 -7.54 3.05 -6.43
C LYS A 25 -8.44 1.84 -6.56
N PHE A 26 -8.61 1.11 -5.46
CA PHE A 26 -9.65 0.11 -5.29
C PHE A 26 -10.92 0.79 -4.78
N ASP A 27 -12.03 0.64 -5.51
CA ASP A 27 -13.31 1.25 -5.19
C ASP A 27 -14.45 0.21 -5.31
N PRO A 28 -15.04 -0.28 -4.21
CA PRO A 28 -14.75 0.10 -2.82
C PRO A 28 -13.35 -0.37 -2.35
N PRO A 29 -12.84 0.11 -1.19
CA PRO A 29 -11.58 -0.37 -0.65
C PRO A 29 -11.66 -1.87 -0.31
N LEU A 30 -10.67 -2.65 -0.76
CA LEU A 30 -10.53 -4.05 -0.39
C LEU A 30 -10.18 -4.20 1.09
N LEU A 31 -11.00 -4.91 1.87
CA LEU A 31 -10.77 -5.04 3.30
C LEU A 31 -9.74 -6.15 3.57
N ILE A 32 -8.83 -5.94 4.53
CA ILE A 32 -7.80 -6.93 4.89
C ILE A 32 -8.40 -8.31 5.22
N LYS A 33 -9.57 -8.33 5.89
CA LYS A 33 -10.28 -9.57 6.26
C LYS A 33 -10.81 -10.37 5.05
N GLU A 34 -10.93 -9.74 3.89
CA GLU A 34 -11.38 -10.35 2.63
C GLU A 34 -10.19 -10.87 1.80
N THR A 35 -8.96 -10.69 2.29
CA THR A 35 -7.73 -11.14 1.62
C THR A 35 -7.08 -12.30 2.38
N ILE A 36 -6.09 -12.95 1.75
CA ILE A 36 -5.22 -13.95 2.40
C ILE A 36 -4.54 -13.43 3.68
N LEU A 37 -4.44 -12.12 3.85
CA LEU A 37 -3.85 -11.48 5.02
C LEU A 37 -4.76 -11.50 6.26
N GLY A 38 -6.07 -11.69 6.08
CA GLY A 38 -7.07 -11.65 7.16
C GLY A 38 -6.78 -12.62 8.31
N ASN A 39 -6.14 -13.75 8.00
CA ASN A 39 -5.84 -14.82 8.95
C ASN A 39 -4.48 -14.66 9.66
N LEU A 40 -3.69 -13.64 9.32
CA LEU A 40 -2.33 -13.47 9.89
C LEU A 40 -2.32 -12.94 11.34
N GLY A 41 -3.46 -12.48 11.86
CA GLY A 41 -3.57 -11.97 13.24
C GLY A 41 -2.70 -10.74 13.53
N ILE A 42 -2.25 -10.03 12.49
CA ILE A 42 -1.35 -8.88 12.61
C ILE A 42 -2.12 -7.68 13.15
N ARG A 43 -1.60 -7.07 14.22
CA ARG A 43 -2.19 -5.83 14.77
C ARG A 43 -2.06 -4.69 13.77
N GLY A 44 -3.10 -3.85 13.69
CA GLY A 44 -3.19 -2.72 12.76
C GLY A 44 -1.91 -1.88 12.63
N LYS A 45 -1.25 -1.60 13.75
CA LYS A 45 -0.01 -0.81 13.80
C LYS A 45 1.17 -1.40 13.02
N TYR A 46 1.16 -2.66 12.61
CA TYR A 46 2.29 -3.30 11.92
C TYR A 46 2.14 -3.37 10.39
N TRP A 47 0.96 -3.09 9.83
CA TRP A 47 0.73 -3.20 8.38
C TRP A 47 1.61 -2.25 7.56
N HIS A 48 1.94 -1.06 8.08
CA HIS A 48 2.74 -0.05 7.38
C HIS A 48 4.18 -0.49 7.03
N ARG A 49 4.68 -1.60 7.59
CA ARG A 49 5.99 -2.21 7.26
C ARG A 49 5.87 -3.69 6.92
N TYR A 50 4.66 -4.21 6.81
CA TYR A 50 4.47 -5.62 6.52
C TYR A 50 4.93 -5.89 5.09
N LYS A 51 5.93 -6.76 4.95
CA LYS A 51 6.46 -7.16 3.65
C LYS A 51 5.56 -8.25 3.08
N LEU A 52 4.94 -7.99 1.94
CA LEU A 52 4.18 -8.99 1.20
C LEU A 52 5.13 -9.93 0.44
N THR A 53 4.81 -11.22 0.44
CA THR A 53 5.42 -12.15 -0.51
C THR A 53 4.82 -11.96 -1.89
N LYS A 54 5.44 -12.57 -2.91
CA LYS A 54 4.92 -12.51 -4.28
C LYS A 54 3.53 -13.14 -4.35
N GLU A 55 3.36 -14.29 -3.73
CA GLU A 55 2.12 -15.07 -3.68
C GLU A 55 1.01 -14.29 -2.95
N GLN A 56 1.34 -13.62 -1.83
CA GLN A 56 0.39 -12.75 -1.14
C GLN A 56 -0.02 -11.57 -2.02
N THR A 57 0.92 -10.99 -2.77
CA THR A 57 0.64 -9.85 -3.65
C THR A 57 -0.29 -10.26 -4.79
N GLU A 58 -0.01 -11.39 -5.44
CA GLU A 58 -0.83 -11.94 -6.53
C GLU A 58 -2.26 -12.24 -6.02
N ALA A 59 -2.40 -12.95 -4.89
CA ALA A 59 -3.70 -13.26 -4.32
C ALA A 59 -4.50 -12.01 -3.91
N ILE A 60 -3.84 -10.93 -3.45
CA ILE A 60 -4.51 -9.66 -3.14
C ILE A 60 -5.00 -8.98 -4.42
N LEU A 61 -4.20 -9.01 -5.49
CA LEU A 61 -4.58 -8.42 -6.77
C LEU A 61 -5.74 -9.18 -7.42
N GLU A 62 -5.72 -10.52 -7.41
CA GLU A 62 -6.85 -11.35 -7.87
C GLU A 62 -8.14 -11.01 -7.12
N ALA A 63 -8.08 -10.93 -5.78
CA ALA A 63 -9.25 -10.53 -4.97
C ALA A 63 -9.71 -9.09 -5.28
N ALA A 64 -8.78 -8.18 -5.58
CA ALA A 64 -9.12 -6.81 -5.95
C ALA A 64 -9.84 -6.76 -7.31
N GLU A 65 -9.41 -7.56 -8.28
CA GLU A 65 -10.04 -7.64 -9.60
C GLU A 65 -11.48 -8.19 -9.52
N GLU A 66 -11.75 -9.09 -8.59
CA GLU A 66 -13.09 -9.66 -8.37
C GLU A 66 -14.02 -8.71 -7.60
N LEU A 67 -13.51 -8.02 -6.58
CA LEU A 67 -14.33 -7.33 -5.58
C LEU A 67 -14.35 -5.81 -5.73
N CYS A 68 -13.42 -5.23 -6.49
CA CYS A 68 -13.23 -3.79 -6.56
C CYS A 68 -13.25 -3.30 -8.02
N ASN A 69 -13.72 -2.09 -8.23
CA ASN A 69 -13.41 -1.34 -9.44
C ASN A 69 -12.02 -0.72 -9.29
N ILE A 70 -11.08 -1.13 -10.14
CA ILE A 70 -9.70 -0.65 -10.12
C ILE A 70 -9.54 0.46 -11.15
N ARG A 71 -9.16 1.67 -10.70
CA ARG A 71 -8.92 2.82 -11.59
C ARG A 71 -7.61 3.52 -11.28
N LYS A 72 -6.92 3.99 -12.32
CA LYS A 72 -5.72 4.81 -12.19
C LYS A 72 -6.07 6.19 -11.60
N VAL A 73 -5.21 6.70 -10.72
CA VAL A 73 -5.30 8.01 -10.05
C VAL A 73 -4.28 8.98 -10.62
#